data_AF-A0A848FDX2-F1
#
_entry.id   AF-A0A848FDX2-F1
#
_cell.length_a   1.000
_cell.length_b   1.000
_cell.length_c   1.000
_cell.angle_alpha   90.00
_cell.angle_beta   90.00
_cell.angle_gamma   90.00
#
_symmetry.space_group_name_H-M   'P 1'
#
loop_
_entity.id
_entity.type
_entity.pdbx_description
1 polymer ?
#
loop_
_entity_poly.entity_id
_entity_poly.type
_entity_poly.pdbx_seq_one_letter_code
_entity_poly.pdbx_strand_id
1 'polypeptide(L)'
;MGLLDQLLGGGVGDAAKDPQVAAVPEAVLRRLLPVVLGLLADRRGPGAAAVVPPGAVQAPVAAPALGDLGGLAGLLARFSRHGHGPLASSWVRRGANEALAPEIVAEVLGAQELAAIAAHAGVGEEEARHGLAVLLPAVVDHFTPTGELPARAELLTRLTDYEKRLPR
;
A
#
# COMPACT_ATOMS: atom_id res chain seq x y z
N MET A 1 -14.22 46.44 5.32
CA MET A 1 -13.27 45.90 6.32
C MET A 1 -14.02 44.84 7.12
N GLY A 2 -14.14 43.58 6.69
CA GLY A 2 -13.16 42.79 5.96
C GLY A 2 -12.30 42.00 6.95
N LEU A 3 -12.91 41.03 7.63
CA LEU A 3 -12.20 39.90 8.28
C LEU A 3 -13.17 38.83 8.78
N LEU A 4 -14.37 39.20 9.23
CA LEU A 4 -15.34 38.22 9.76
C LEU A 4 -16.24 37.59 8.68
N ASP A 5 -16.54 38.29 7.60
CA ASP A 5 -17.29 37.74 6.45
C ASP A 5 -16.42 36.80 5.58
N GLN A 6 -15.11 37.06 5.51
CA GLN A 6 -14.14 36.22 4.78
C GLN A 6 -13.75 34.93 5.52
N LEU A 7 -14.02 34.82 6.82
CA LEU A 7 -13.71 33.61 7.60
C LEU A 7 -14.90 32.63 7.68
N LEU A 8 -16.10 33.06 7.29
CA LEU A 8 -17.30 32.19 7.22
C LEU A 8 -17.73 31.89 5.77
N GLY A 9 -17.03 32.46 4.78
CA GLY A 9 -17.34 32.34 3.35
C GLY A 9 -16.39 31.46 2.52
N GLY A 10 -15.40 30.78 3.13
CA GLY A 10 -14.41 30.00 2.38
C GLY A 10 -13.90 28.78 3.13
N GLY A 11 -14.39 27.59 2.75
CA GLY A 11 -13.66 26.34 2.98
C GLY A 11 -14.38 25.19 3.69
N VAL A 12 -15.65 25.33 4.11
CA VAL A 12 -16.46 24.21 4.63
C VAL A 12 -17.73 24.06 3.81
N GLY A 13 -17.58 24.07 2.48
CA GLY A 13 -18.68 24.02 1.52
C GLY A 13 -18.43 23.13 0.31
N ASP A 14 -17.35 22.36 0.27
CA ASP A 14 -16.97 21.55 -0.90
C ASP A 14 -16.79 20.05 -0.61
N ALA A 15 -16.39 19.66 0.61
CA ALA A 15 -16.23 18.23 0.95
C ALA A 15 -17.55 17.42 0.97
N ALA A 16 -18.71 18.11 0.96
CA ALA A 16 -20.03 17.49 0.92
C ALA A 16 -20.77 17.66 -0.42
N LYS A 17 -20.15 18.35 -1.40
CA LYS A 17 -20.71 18.55 -2.76
C LYS A 17 -19.86 17.88 -3.84
N ASP A 18 -18.98 17.00 -3.42
CA ASP A 18 -18.21 16.18 -4.34
C ASP A 18 -18.90 14.80 -4.46
N PRO A 19 -19.59 14.48 -5.58
CA PRO A 19 -20.14 13.14 -5.82
C PRO A 19 -19.04 12.06 -5.96
N GLN A 20 -17.78 12.45 -5.72
CA GLN A 20 -16.55 11.68 -5.80
C GLN A 20 -15.94 11.39 -4.42
N VAL A 21 -16.71 11.49 -3.32
CA VAL A 21 -16.62 10.50 -2.21
C VAL A 21 -17.00 9.13 -2.78
N ALA A 22 -16.10 8.63 -3.61
CA ALA A 22 -16.37 7.72 -4.70
C ALA A 22 -16.56 6.32 -4.15
N ALA A 23 -17.69 5.71 -4.50
CA ALA A 23 -17.72 4.26 -4.65
C ALA A 23 -16.61 3.91 -5.65
N VAL A 24 -15.46 3.45 -5.15
CA VAL A 24 -14.34 3.03 -5.99
C VAL A 24 -14.91 1.99 -6.96
N PRO A 25 -14.82 2.21 -8.29
CA PRO A 25 -15.38 1.27 -9.23
C PRO A 25 -14.74 -0.09 -9.02
N GLU A 26 -15.52 -1.17 -9.04
CA GLU A 26 -14.96 -2.52 -8.89
C GLU A 26 -13.86 -2.79 -9.94
N ALA A 27 -14.01 -2.21 -11.14
CA ALA A 27 -12.98 -2.25 -12.19
C ALA A 27 -11.63 -1.65 -11.74
N VAL A 28 -11.65 -0.58 -10.95
CA VAL A 28 -10.44 0.04 -10.38
C VAL A 28 -9.84 -0.87 -9.32
N LEU A 29 -10.65 -1.41 -8.41
CA LEU A 29 -10.19 -2.35 -7.38
C LEU A 29 -9.51 -3.58 -8.01
N ARG A 30 -10.10 -4.14 -9.08
CA ARG A 30 -9.57 -5.29 -9.81
C ARG A 30 -8.25 -5.00 -10.53
N ARG A 31 -7.99 -3.74 -10.90
CA ARG A 31 -6.73 -3.31 -11.52
C ARG A 31 -5.65 -3.01 -10.48
N LEU A 32 -6.02 -2.43 -9.34
CA LEU A 32 -5.08 -2.09 -8.27
C LEU A 32 -4.65 -3.29 -7.46
N LEU A 33 -5.53 -4.27 -7.24
CA LEU A 33 -5.24 -5.46 -6.42
C LEU A 33 -3.93 -6.18 -6.79
N PRO A 34 -3.65 -6.55 -8.06
CA PRO A 34 -2.40 -7.22 -8.40
C PRO A 34 -1.16 -6.34 -8.13
N VAL A 35 -1.28 -5.02 -8.26
CA VAL A 35 -0.19 -4.06 -7.98
C VAL A 35 0.09 -4.02 -6.48
N VAL A 36 -0.96 -3.86 -5.68
CA VAL A 36 -0.90 -3.85 -4.20
C VAL A 36 -0.33 -5.16 -3.67
N LEU A 37 -0.79 -6.29 -4.20
CA LEU A 37 -0.27 -7.61 -3.86
C LEU A 37 1.21 -7.74 -4.24
N GLY A 38 1.63 -7.24 -5.40
CA GLY A 38 3.05 -7.24 -5.81
C GLY A 38 3.94 -6.42 -4.87
N LEU A 39 3.48 -5.25 -4.44
CA LEU A 39 4.20 -4.37 -3.51
C LEU A 39 4.27 -4.95 -2.09
N LEU A 40 3.19 -5.57 -1.61
CA LEU A 40 3.13 -6.20 -0.29
C LEU A 40 3.90 -7.52 -0.24
N ALA A 41 3.82 -8.30 -1.32
CA ALA A 41 4.46 -9.61 -1.44
C ALA A 41 5.97 -9.52 -1.69
N ASP A 42 6.54 -8.31 -1.75
CA ASP A 42 7.93 -8.00 -2.14
C ASP A 42 8.82 -9.23 -2.06
N ARG A 43 8.89 -9.91 -3.21
CA ARG A 43 9.59 -11.18 -3.42
C ARG A 43 11.08 -10.94 -3.65
N ARG A 44 11.60 -9.78 -3.25
CA ARG A 44 13.04 -9.52 -3.12
C ARG A 44 13.35 -9.23 -1.66
N GLY A 45 13.13 -10.24 -0.82
CA GLY A 45 13.79 -10.28 0.47
C GLY A 45 15.31 -10.05 0.31
N PRO A 46 15.99 -9.43 1.29
CA PRO A 46 17.45 -9.45 1.34
C PRO A 46 17.89 -10.93 1.32
N GLY A 47 18.44 -11.38 0.19
CA GLY A 47 18.71 -12.81 -0.05
C GLY A 47 18.84 -13.24 -1.51
N ALA A 48 18.45 -12.40 -2.48
CA ALA A 48 18.82 -12.60 -3.89
C ALA A 48 20.04 -11.73 -4.27
N ALA A 49 21.08 -11.74 -3.44
CA ALA A 49 22.42 -11.84 -4.00
C ALA A 49 22.55 -13.32 -4.39
N ALA A 50 22.20 -13.67 -5.62
CA ALA A 50 23.24 -13.81 -6.63
C ALA A 50 24.47 -14.45 -5.97
N VAL A 51 24.55 -15.78 -6.03
CA VAL A 51 25.85 -16.39 -6.31
C VAL A 51 26.29 -15.74 -7.63
N VAL A 52 26.96 -14.61 -7.53
CA VAL A 52 27.80 -14.09 -8.61
C VAL A 52 28.92 -15.11 -8.70
N PRO A 53 29.01 -15.92 -9.77
CA PRO A 53 30.26 -16.61 -10.03
C PRO A 53 31.35 -15.53 -10.10
N PRO A 54 32.52 -15.73 -9.46
CA PRO A 54 33.60 -14.76 -9.56
C PRO A 54 33.99 -14.64 -11.04
N GLY A 55 33.59 -13.55 -11.70
CA GLY A 55 33.90 -13.29 -13.11
C GLY A 55 32.87 -12.50 -13.94
N ALA A 56 31.64 -12.29 -13.47
CA ALA A 56 30.65 -11.55 -14.26
C ALA A 56 30.71 -10.02 -14.01
N VAL A 57 31.45 -9.31 -14.86
CA VAL A 57 31.38 -7.85 -14.99
C VAL A 57 30.07 -7.47 -15.70
N GLN A 58 29.03 -7.07 -14.95
CA GLN A 58 27.86 -6.45 -15.55
C GLN A 58 27.41 -5.24 -14.73
N ALA A 59 27.46 -4.08 -15.39
CA ALA A 59 26.88 -2.84 -14.93
C ALA A 59 25.34 -2.98 -14.84
N PRO A 60 24.68 -2.47 -13.79
CA PRO A 60 23.23 -2.39 -13.82
C PRO A 60 22.80 -1.06 -14.45
N VAL A 61 22.10 -1.15 -15.59
CA VAL A 61 21.14 -0.13 -15.99
C VAL A 61 19.98 -0.19 -14.99
N ALA A 62 19.96 0.75 -14.05
CA ALA A 62 18.88 0.91 -13.11
C ALA A 62 17.64 1.41 -13.87
N ALA A 63 16.68 0.52 -14.15
CA ALA A 63 15.29 0.95 -14.31
C ALA A 63 14.84 1.63 -13.01
N PRO A 64 13.93 2.62 -13.04
CA PRO A 64 13.39 3.21 -11.82
C PRO A 64 12.69 2.08 -11.05
N ALA A 65 13.32 1.62 -9.98
CA ALA A 65 12.68 0.75 -9.03
C ALA A 65 11.52 1.56 -8.45
N LEU A 66 10.29 1.13 -8.74
CA LEU A 66 9.13 1.42 -7.89
C LEU A 66 9.61 1.26 -6.44
N GLY A 67 9.45 2.32 -5.67
CA GLY A 67 10.20 2.57 -4.44
C GLY A 67 10.15 1.36 -3.52
N ASP A 68 11.26 1.15 -2.83
CA ASP A 68 11.41 0.16 -1.76
C ASP A 68 10.35 0.46 -0.66
N LEU A 69 9.14 -0.06 -0.85
CA LEU A 69 8.08 -0.03 0.15
C LEU A 69 8.38 -1.03 1.27
N GLY A 70 9.42 -1.88 1.10
CA GLY A 70 9.90 -2.82 2.11
C GLY A 70 8.89 -3.91 2.44
N GLY A 71 8.00 -4.24 1.49
CA GLY A 71 6.86 -5.13 1.70
C GLY A 71 5.88 -4.63 2.77
N LEU A 72 5.08 -5.54 3.32
CA LEU A 72 4.14 -5.24 4.41
C LEU A 72 4.81 -4.52 5.60
N ALA A 73 6.00 -4.94 6.00
CA ALA A 73 6.72 -4.36 7.14
C ALA A 73 7.13 -2.89 6.89
N GLY A 74 7.62 -2.57 5.69
CA GLY A 74 8.00 -1.21 5.34
C GLY A 74 6.80 -0.28 5.16
N LEU A 75 5.66 -0.81 4.67
CA LEU A 75 4.40 -0.08 4.64
C LEU A 75 3.94 0.31 6.05
N LEU A 76 3.87 -0.66 6.98
CA LEU A 76 3.47 -0.40 8.37
C LEU A 76 4.44 0.57 9.06
N ALA A 77 5.75 0.46 8.78
CA ALA A 77 6.73 1.40 9.27
C ALA A 77 6.50 2.83 8.73
N ARG A 78 6.09 2.99 7.46
CA ARG A 78 5.71 4.30 6.89
C ARG A 78 4.51 4.88 7.64
N PHE A 79 3.42 4.13 7.76
CA PHE A 79 2.26 4.58 8.54
C PHE A 79 2.63 5.00 9.96
N SER A 80 3.48 4.21 10.64
CA SER A 80 3.96 4.56 11.98
C SER A 80 4.80 5.85 12.01
N ARG A 81 5.64 6.11 11.01
CA ARG A 81 6.45 7.34 10.92
C ARG A 81 5.61 8.59 10.70
N HIS A 82 4.46 8.46 10.05
CA HIS A 82 3.49 9.54 9.83
C HIS A 82 2.48 9.67 11.00
N GLY A 83 2.67 8.96 12.12
CA GLY A 83 1.76 9.05 13.28
C GLY A 83 0.51 8.16 13.17
N HIS A 84 0.33 7.43 12.07
CA HIS A 84 -0.77 6.49 11.83
C HIS A 84 -0.44 5.04 12.25
N GLY A 85 0.49 4.86 13.19
CA GLY A 85 0.83 3.55 13.75
C GLY A 85 -0.37 2.80 14.37
N PRO A 86 -1.26 3.45 15.14
CA PRO A 86 -2.46 2.82 15.69
C PRO A 86 -3.42 2.31 14.60
N LEU A 87 -3.59 3.11 13.54
CA LEU A 87 -4.41 2.78 12.37
C LEU A 87 -3.86 1.53 11.67
N ALA A 88 -2.57 1.52 11.35
CA ALA A 88 -1.88 0.38 10.76
C ALA A 88 -1.92 -0.87 11.67
N SER A 89 -1.83 -0.68 12.98
CA SER A 89 -1.94 -1.77 13.96
C SER A 89 -3.36 -2.33 14.08
N SER A 90 -4.39 -1.58 13.68
CA SER A 90 -5.77 -2.07 13.68
C SER A 90 -5.98 -3.15 12.61
N TRP A 91 -5.32 -3.02 11.45
CA TRP A 91 -5.42 -3.97 10.35
C TRP A 91 -4.63 -5.26 10.61
N VAL A 92 -3.58 -5.17 11.44
CA VAL A 92 -2.77 -6.33 11.82
C VAL A 92 -3.45 -7.16 12.90
N ARG A 93 -4.16 -6.50 13.83
CA ARG A 93 -4.84 -7.18 14.95
C ARG A 93 -6.20 -7.73 14.51
N ARG A 94 -6.63 -8.81 15.17
CA ARG A 94 -7.99 -9.33 14.98
C ARG A 94 -9.01 -8.30 15.49
N GLY A 95 -9.94 -7.90 14.63
CA GLY A 95 -10.99 -6.95 14.98
C GLY A 95 -11.58 -6.26 13.76
N ALA A 96 -12.35 -5.19 13.99
CA ALA A 96 -12.78 -4.33 12.91
C ALA A 96 -11.58 -3.49 12.42
N ASN A 97 -11.31 -3.53 11.12
CA ASN A 97 -10.30 -2.69 10.51
C ASN A 97 -10.76 -1.24 10.54
N GLU A 98 -9.91 -0.35 11.04
CA GLU A 98 -10.20 1.07 11.01
C GLU A 98 -10.06 1.60 9.57
N ALA A 99 -11.02 2.43 9.16
CA ALA A 99 -11.08 2.94 7.81
C ALA A 99 -9.87 3.84 7.53
N LEU A 100 -9.19 3.61 6.41
CA LEU A 100 -8.11 4.44 5.94
C LEU A 100 -8.67 5.57 5.07
N ALA A 101 -8.39 6.82 5.41
CA ALA A 101 -8.77 7.96 4.59
C ALA A 101 -7.82 8.10 3.37
N PRO A 102 -8.33 8.44 2.17
CA PRO A 102 -7.50 8.61 0.98
C PRO A 102 -6.44 9.71 1.14
N GLU A 103 -6.69 10.73 1.95
CA GLU A 103 -5.73 11.79 2.25
C GLU A 103 -4.49 11.23 2.96
N ILE A 104 -4.70 10.30 3.90
CA ILE A 104 -3.63 9.62 4.63
C ILE A 104 -2.80 8.75 3.67
N VAL A 105 -3.43 8.12 2.68
CA VAL A 105 -2.71 7.34 1.65
C VAL A 105 -1.72 8.23 0.90
N ALA A 106 -2.15 9.40 0.45
CA ALA A 106 -1.27 10.35 -0.23
C ALA A 106 -0.18 10.90 0.68
N GLU A 107 -0.47 11.13 1.97
CA GLU A 107 0.51 11.58 2.94
C GLU A 107 1.61 10.53 3.19
N VAL A 108 1.23 9.26 3.36
CA VAL A 108 2.14 8.16 3.75
C VAL A 108 2.95 7.62 2.57
N LEU A 109 2.33 7.48 1.40
CA LEU A 109 3.00 6.96 0.19
C LEU A 109 3.69 8.08 -0.60
N GLY A 110 3.15 9.29 -0.54
CA GLY A 110 3.60 10.42 -1.36
C GLY A 110 3.04 10.40 -2.78
N ALA A 111 2.96 11.57 -3.39
CA ALA A 111 2.40 11.75 -4.73
C ALA A 111 3.16 10.95 -5.81
N GLN A 112 4.48 10.80 -5.69
CA GLN A 112 5.28 10.11 -6.71
C GLN A 112 5.00 8.60 -6.75
N GLU A 113 4.90 7.97 -5.59
CA GLU A 113 4.60 6.53 -5.48
C GLU A 113 3.16 6.26 -5.93
N LEU A 114 2.24 7.13 -5.53
CA LEU A 114 0.84 7.07 -5.95
C LEU A 114 0.70 7.18 -7.47
N ALA A 115 1.41 8.13 -8.10
CA ALA A 115 1.45 8.28 -9.56
C ALA A 115 2.02 7.03 -10.25
N ALA A 116 3.05 6.43 -9.67
CA ALA A 116 3.65 5.22 -10.21
C ALA A 116 2.71 4.01 -10.11
N ILE A 117 2.00 3.85 -8.98
CA ILE A 117 0.96 2.82 -8.79
C ILE A 117 -0.19 3.03 -9.77
N ALA A 118 -0.66 4.27 -9.91
CA ALA A 118 -1.74 4.64 -10.82
C ALA A 118 -1.38 4.32 -12.28
N ALA A 119 -0.18 4.73 -12.71
CA ALA A 119 0.34 4.44 -14.04
C ALA A 119 0.47 2.92 -14.29
N HIS A 120 0.95 2.17 -13.30
CA HIS A 120 1.10 0.72 -13.41
C HIS A 120 -0.27 -0.01 -13.48
N ALA A 121 -1.25 0.45 -12.72
CA ALA A 121 -2.60 -0.09 -12.73
C ALA A 121 -3.46 0.42 -13.90
N GLY A 122 -2.99 1.42 -14.65
CA GLY A 122 -3.76 2.05 -15.73
C GLY A 122 -5.03 2.73 -15.22
N VAL A 123 -4.94 3.41 -14.07
CA VAL A 123 -6.01 4.20 -13.44
C VAL A 123 -5.49 5.62 -13.16
N GLY A 124 -6.36 6.58 -12.90
CA GLY A 124 -5.94 7.91 -12.46
C GLY A 124 -5.43 7.91 -11.02
N GLU A 125 -4.65 8.93 -10.66
CA GLU A 125 -4.06 9.07 -9.33
C GLU A 125 -5.12 9.17 -8.23
N GLU A 126 -6.22 9.86 -8.51
CA GLU A 126 -7.36 10.01 -7.62
C GLU A 126 -8.01 8.64 -7.33
N GLU A 127 -8.24 7.84 -8.38
CA GLU A 127 -8.84 6.51 -8.25
C GLU A 127 -7.89 5.51 -7.59
N ALA A 128 -6.58 5.62 -7.85
CA ALA A 128 -5.55 4.89 -7.12
C ALA A 128 -5.59 5.23 -5.63
N ARG A 129 -5.69 6.51 -5.27
CA ARG A 129 -5.70 6.95 -3.87
C ARG A 129 -6.90 6.38 -3.10
N HIS A 130 -8.08 6.53 -3.67
CA HIS A 130 -9.32 6.00 -3.09
C HIS A 130 -9.33 4.46 -3.08
N GLY A 131 -8.86 3.82 -4.16
CA GLY A 131 -8.76 2.37 -4.21
C GLY A 131 -7.78 1.78 -3.20
N LEU A 132 -6.63 2.42 -3.00
CA LEU A 132 -5.65 2.03 -1.98
C LEU A 132 -6.20 2.21 -0.57
N ALA A 133 -6.95 3.29 -0.30
CA ALA A 133 -7.62 3.50 0.98
C ALA A 133 -8.57 2.33 1.35
N VAL A 134 -9.28 1.79 0.35
CA VAL A 134 -10.18 0.64 0.56
C VAL A 134 -9.43 -0.69 0.61
N LEU A 135 -8.43 -0.88 -0.26
CA LEU A 135 -7.73 -2.16 -0.41
C LEU A 135 -6.70 -2.42 0.68
N LEU A 136 -5.91 -1.42 1.10
CA LEU A 136 -4.79 -1.64 2.01
C LEU A 136 -5.24 -2.28 3.35
N PRO A 137 -6.26 -1.78 4.06
CA PRO A 137 -6.72 -2.40 5.31
C PRO A 137 -7.16 -3.86 5.11
N ALA A 138 -7.93 -4.13 4.05
CA ALA A 138 -8.49 -5.45 3.77
C ALA A 138 -7.40 -6.46 3.35
N VAL A 139 -6.43 -6.02 2.54
CA VAL A 139 -5.34 -6.88 2.10
C VAL A 139 -4.40 -7.17 3.27
N VAL A 140 -4.03 -6.18 4.08
CA VAL A 140 -3.18 -6.38 5.26
C VAL A 140 -3.81 -7.39 6.22
N ASP A 141 -5.07 -7.21 6.58
CA ASP A 141 -5.83 -8.13 7.46
C ASP A 141 -5.85 -9.56 6.90
N HIS A 142 -6.06 -9.72 5.59
CA HIS A 142 -6.03 -11.03 4.94
C HIS A 142 -4.68 -11.76 5.08
N PHE A 143 -3.57 -11.00 5.09
CA PHE A 143 -2.22 -11.55 5.29
C PHE A 143 -1.80 -11.66 6.76
N THR A 144 -2.58 -11.11 7.70
CA THR A 144 -2.35 -11.22 9.16
C THR A 144 -3.48 -11.98 9.87
N PRO A 145 -3.85 -13.21 9.44
CA PRO A 145 -4.98 -13.95 10.01
C PRO A 145 -4.81 -14.32 11.48
N THR A 146 -3.57 -14.30 11.99
CA THR A 146 -3.26 -14.57 13.40
C THR A 146 -3.42 -13.35 14.31
N GLY A 147 -3.66 -12.15 13.76
CA GLY A 147 -3.70 -10.92 14.56
C GLY A 147 -2.33 -10.38 14.95
N GLU A 148 -1.28 -10.93 14.36
CA GLU A 148 0.12 -10.61 14.62
C GLU A 148 0.87 -10.62 13.28
N LEU A 149 1.86 -9.74 13.14
CA LEU A 149 2.83 -9.85 12.06
C LEU A 149 3.60 -11.17 12.28
N PRO A 150 3.51 -12.14 11.35
CA PRO A 150 4.28 -13.35 11.49
C PRO A 150 5.76 -12.98 11.54
N ALA A 151 6.51 -13.60 12.43
CA ALA A 151 7.96 -13.51 12.36
C ALA A 151 8.41 -13.86 10.93
N ARG A 152 9.43 -13.17 10.41
CA ARG A 152 9.92 -13.38 9.04
C ARG A 152 10.16 -14.86 8.72
N ALA A 153 10.60 -15.63 9.71
CA ALA A 153 10.77 -17.09 9.62
C ALA A 153 9.44 -17.84 9.39
N GLU A 154 8.39 -17.47 10.11
CA GLU A 154 7.07 -18.09 10.04
C GLU A 154 6.39 -17.87 8.67
N LEU A 155 6.54 -16.66 8.12
CA LEU A 155 6.06 -16.33 6.77
C LEU A 155 6.75 -17.19 5.69
N LEU A 156 8.06 -17.38 5.81
CA LEU A 156 8.84 -18.23 4.89
C LEU A 156 8.40 -19.70 5.00
N THR A 157 8.15 -20.20 6.21
CA THR A 157 7.65 -21.56 6.42
C THR A 157 6.28 -21.79 5.79
N ARG A 158 5.34 -20.86 5.98
CA ARG A 158 3.99 -20.97 5.39
C ARG A 158 4.01 -20.94 3.86
N LEU A 159 4.91 -20.17 3.28
CA LEU A 159 5.04 -20.04 1.83
C LEU A 159 5.63 -21.32 1.21
N THR A 160 6.60 -21.93 1.89
CA THR A 160 7.19 -23.22 1.50
C THR A 160 6.15 -24.35 1.52
N ASP A 161 5.21 -24.30 2.47
CA ASP A 161 4.13 -25.28 2.61
C ASP A 161 3.09 -25.14 1.47
N TYR A 162 2.77 -23.90 1.08
CA TYR A 162 1.88 -23.62 -0.06
C TYR A 162 2.44 -24.09 -1.40
N GLU A 163 3.75 -23.92 -1.64
CA GLU A 163 4.39 -24.40 -2.87
C GLU A 163 4.37 -25.93 -2.99
N LYS A 164 4.43 -26.64 -1.86
CA LYS A 164 4.37 -28.11 -1.85
C LYS A 164 2.96 -28.66 -2.03
N ARG A 165 1.93 -27.88 -1.69
CA ARG A 165 0.52 -28.30 -1.74
C ARG A 165 -0.16 -28.03 -3.07
N LEU A 166 0.50 -27.33 -3.99
CA LEU A 166 0.04 -27.21 -5.36
C LEU A 166 0.33 -28.52 -6.12
N PRO A 167 -0.68 -29.29 -6.54
CA PRO A 167 -0.46 -30.34 -7.52
C PRO A 167 0.02 -29.70 -8.83
N ARG A 168 1.06 -30.29 -9.43
CA ARG A 168 1.63 -29.86 -10.72
C ARG A 168 0.66 -30.05 -11.87
#